data_AF-A0A958KLH5-F1
#
_entry.id   AF-A0A958KLH5-F1
#
_cell.length_a   1.000
_cell.length_b   1.000
_cell.length_c   1.000
_cell.angle_alpha   90.00
_cell.angle_beta   90.00
_cell.angle_gamma   90.00
#
_symmetry.space_group_name_H-M   'P 1'
#
loop_
_entity.id
_entity.type
_entity.pdbx_description
1 polymer ?
#
loop_
_entity_poly.entity_id
_entity_poly.type
_entity_poly.pdbx_seq_one_letter_code
_entity_poly.pdbx_strand_id
1 'polypeptide(L)'
;MVSAREDAKKWRAETASLLTGLGQAIDVQFEEWRLTDAEKEVGLLLLKGLSHKEIAEIRSTSEKTVRQQAASLYGKAALEGRAQLSAFFLEDLLLGVKTDAAA
;
A
#
# COMPACT_ATOMS: atom_id res chain seq x y z
N MET A 1 -2.93 -1.43 -34.65
CA MET A 1 -2.63 -1.98 -33.31
C MET A 1 -2.39 -0.81 -32.38
N VAL A 2 -3.35 -0.49 -31.51
CA VAL A 2 -3.10 0.49 -30.44
C VAL A 2 -2.01 -0.13 -29.56
N SER A 3 -0.91 0.59 -29.34
CA SER A 3 0.19 0.04 -28.55
C SER A 3 -0.27 -0.02 -27.09
N ALA A 4 0.12 -1.05 -26.34
CA ALA A 4 -0.19 -1.18 -24.92
C ALA A 4 0.13 0.07 -24.07
N ARG A 5 0.98 0.99 -24.58
CA ARG A 5 1.28 2.28 -23.97
C ARG A 5 0.15 3.31 -24.10
N GLU A 6 -0.58 3.31 -25.21
CA GLU A 6 -1.72 4.20 -25.44
C GLU A 6 -2.95 3.72 -24.66
N ASP A 7 -3.17 2.40 -24.60
CA ASP A 7 -4.20 1.79 -23.74
C ASP A 7 -3.92 2.07 -22.25
N ALA A 8 -2.66 1.92 -21.82
CA ALA A 8 -2.27 2.25 -20.45
C ALA A 8 -2.45 3.74 -20.11
N LYS A 9 -2.21 4.65 -21.06
CA LYS A 9 -2.44 6.09 -20.87
C LYS A 9 -3.93 6.41 -20.71
N LYS A 10 -4.76 5.86 -21.59
CA LYS A 10 -6.20 6.10 -21.58
C LYS A 10 -6.83 5.54 -20.30
N TRP A 11 -6.45 4.32 -19.94
CA TRP A 11 -6.86 3.69 -18.69
C TRP A 11 -6.39 4.47 -17.46
N ARG A 12 -5.15 4.98 -17.43
CA ARG A 12 -4.68 5.84 -16.33
C ARG A 12 -5.48 7.12 -16.21
N ALA A 13 -5.85 7.75 -17.31
CA ALA A 13 -6.66 8.97 -17.30
C ALA A 13 -8.08 8.71 -16.75
N GLU A 14 -8.68 7.58 -17.14
CA GLU A 14 -10.02 7.17 -16.69
C GLU A 14 -10.02 6.73 -15.22
N THR A 15 -8.94 6.10 -14.75
CA THR A 15 -8.84 5.55 -13.37
C THR A 15 -8.18 6.54 -12.39
N ALA A 16 -7.68 7.68 -12.87
CA ALA A 16 -6.93 8.64 -12.06
C ALA A 16 -7.69 9.08 -10.81
N SER A 17 -8.98 9.41 -10.94
CA SER A 17 -9.81 9.84 -9.80
C SER A 17 -10.00 8.74 -8.75
N LEU A 18 -10.18 7.50 -9.18
CA LEU A 18 -10.29 6.33 -8.30
C LEU A 18 -8.98 6.09 -7.54
N LEU A 19 -7.84 6.18 -8.22
CA LEU A 19 -6.52 6.00 -7.63
C LEU A 19 -6.17 7.13 -6.65
N THR A 20 -6.54 8.37 -6.96
CA THR A 20 -6.39 9.51 -6.03
C THR A 20 -7.25 9.31 -4.78
N GLY A 21 -8.51 8.88 -4.94
CA GLY A 21 -9.41 8.59 -3.82
C GLY A 21 -8.87 7.48 -2.92
N LEU A 22 -8.31 6.41 -3.50
CA LEU A 22 -7.67 5.34 -2.74
C LEU A 22 -6.46 5.85 -1.94
N GLY A 23 -5.61 6.67 -2.56
CA GLY A 23 -4.45 7.28 -1.88
C GLY A 23 -4.87 8.12 -0.67
N GLN A 24 -5.94 8.92 -0.80
CA GLN A 24 -6.49 9.70 0.31
C GLN A 24 -7.08 8.82 1.41
N ALA A 25 -7.82 7.76 1.05
CA ALA A 25 -8.37 6.82 2.02
C ALA A 25 -7.27 6.11 2.83
N ILE A 26 -6.16 5.74 2.18
CA ILE A 26 -4.98 5.17 2.87
C ILE A 26 -4.41 6.16 3.88
N ASP A 27 -4.25 7.43 3.50
CA ASP A 27 -3.67 8.44 4.40
C ASP A 27 -4.59 8.72 5.60
N VAL A 28 -5.91 8.85 5.38
CA VAL A 28 -6.91 8.98 6.46
C VAL A 28 -6.83 7.78 7.41
N GLN A 29 -6.76 6.56 6.88
CA GLN A 29 -6.64 5.38 7.72
C GLN A 29 -5.34 5.38 8.55
N PHE A 30 -4.24 5.86 7.97
CA PHE A 30 -2.97 5.99 8.69
C PHE A 30 -3.04 7.06 9.80
N GLU A 31 -3.85 8.11 9.62
CA GLU A 31 -4.15 9.09 10.68
C GLU A 31 -4.97 8.48 11.81
N GLU A 32 -5.98 7.67 11.50
CA GLU A 32 -6.80 6.96 12.49
C GLU A 32 -5.96 5.99 13.34
N TRP A 33 -4.98 5.31 12.73
CA TRP A 33 -3.99 4.50 13.44
C TRP A 33 -2.93 5.33 14.18
N ARG A 34 -2.97 6.66 14.10
CA ARG A 34 -2.05 7.59 14.76
C ARG A 34 -0.60 7.27 14.40
N LEU A 35 -0.36 6.99 13.13
CA LEU A 35 0.98 6.79 12.60
C LEU A 35 1.73 8.13 12.55
N THR A 36 3.00 8.08 12.92
CA THR A 36 3.96 9.15 12.67
C THR A 36 4.27 9.23 11.18
N ASP A 37 4.77 10.36 10.69
CA ASP A 37 5.17 10.52 9.29
C ASP A 37 6.16 9.43 8.84
N ALA A 38 7.04 9.02 9.74
CA ALA A 38 7.98 7.95 9.45
C ALA A 38 7.28 6.59 9.31
N GLU A 39 6.30 6.27 10.15
CA GLU A 39 5.54 5.03 10.01
C GLU A 39 4.66 5.05 8.75
N LYS A 40 4.02 6.19 8.44
CA LYS A 40 3.24 6.37 7.21
C LYS A 40 4.07 6.07 5.96
N GLU A 41 5.27 6.64 5.87
CA GLU A 41 6.17 6.41 4.74
C GLU A 41 6.62 4.95 4.64
N VAL A 42 6.93 4.27 5.76
CA VAL A 42 7.20 2.82 5.75
C VAL A 42 5.99 2.05 5.26
N GLY A 43 4.79 2.35 5.77
CA GLY A 43 3.54 1.71 5.40
C GLY A 43 3.25 1.78 3.90
N LEU A 44 3.39 2.97 3.31
CA LEU A 44 3.21 3.16 1.86
C LEU A 44 4.20 2.33 1.04
N LEU A 45 5.48 2.28 1.44
CA LEU A 45 6.49 1.51 0.73
C LEU A 45 6.29 -0.01 0.89
N LEU A 46 5.80 -0.45 2.06
CA LEU A 46 5.39 -1.84 2.27
C LEU A 46 4.21 -2.22 1.38
N LEU A 47 3.21 -1.35 1.23
CA LEU A 47 2.09 -1.57 0.31
C LEU A 47 2.54 -1.65 -1.16
N LYS A 48 3.62 -0.94 -1.52
CA LYS A 48 4.26 -1.03 -2.85
C LYS A 48 5.04 -2.33 -3.11
N GLY A 49 5.11 -3.26 -2.15
CA GLY A 49 5.82 -4.52 -2.35
C GLY A 49 7.32 -4.49 -2.01
N LEU A 50 7.85 -3.35 -1.53
CA LEU A 50 9.27 -3.22 -1.19
C LEU A 50 9.66 -3.94 0.10
N SER A 51 10.83 -4.56 0.11
CA SER A 51 11.45 -5.18 1.29
C SER A 51 11.98 -4.13 2.27
N HIS A 52 12.20 -4.51 3.53
CA HIS A 52 12.79 -3.59 4.52
C HIS A 52 14.16 -3.04 4.10
N LYS A 53 14.94 -3.83 3.34
CA LYS A 53 16.23 -3.41 2.81
C LYS A 53 16.08 -2.32 1.76
N GLU A 54 15.20 -2.50 0.77
CA GLU A 54 14.92 -1.48 -0.25
C GLU A 54 14.37 -0.19 0.37
N ILE A 55 13.50 -0.32 1.38
CA ILE A 55 12.97 0.83 2.12
C ILE A 55 14.08 1.56 2.86
N ALA A 56 15.01 0.83 3.49
CA ALA A 56 16.15 1.41 4.19
C ALA A 56 17.04 2.22 3.23
N GLU A 57 17.29 1.69 2.04
CA GLU A 57 18.03 2.37 0.98
C GLU A 57 17.32 3.64 0.49
N ILE A 58 16.02 3.56 0.16
CA ILE A 58 15.22 4.71 -0.30
C ILE A 58 15.19 5.82 0.75
N ARG A 59 15.06 5.44 2.02
CA ARG A 59 14.91 6.38 3.14
C ARG A 59 16.22 6.80 3.77
N SER A 60 17.36 6.34 3.25
CA SER A 60 18.69 6.60 3.81
C SER A 60 18.75 6.30 5.33
N THR A 61 18.17 5.17 5.74
CA THR A 61 18.15 4.72 7.14
C THR A 61 18.60 3.27 7.26
N SER A 62 18.62 2.71 8.47
CA SER A 62 18.99 1.31 8.68
C SER A 62 17.79 0.37 8.51
N GLU A 63 18.03 -0.86 8.04
CA GLU A 63 16.99 -1.89 7.97
C GLU A 63 16.36 -2.17 9.36
N LYS A 64 17.16 -2.05 10.44
CA LYS A 64 16.69 -2.15 11.82
C LYS A 64 15.67 -1.05 12.13
N THR A 65 15.91 0.18 11.71
CA THR A 65 14.99 1.31 11.89
C THR A 65 13.68 1.05 11.16
N VAL A 66 13.74 0.59 9.91
CA VAL A 66 12.55 0.26 9.11
C VAL A 66 11.74 -0.86 9.78
N ARG A 67 12.40 -1.92 10.25
CA ARG A 67 11.75 -3.03 10.96
C ARG A 67 11.05 -2.55 12.24
N GLN A 68 11.67 -1.65 12.99
CA GLN A 68 11.07 -1.09 14.20
C GLN A 68 9.86 -0.21 13.87
N GLN A 69 9.93 0.61 12.84
CA GLN A 69 8.81 1.44 12.36
C GLN A 69 7.66 0.56 11.83
N ALA A 70 7.97 -0.50 11.08
CA ALA A 70 6.97 -1.46 10.62
C ALA A 70 6.29 -2.19 11.80
N ALA A 71 7.05 -2.64 12.79
CA ALA A 71 6.50 -3.28 13.98
C ALA A 71 5.58 -2.33 14.78
N SER A 72 5.98 -1.06 14.92
CA SER A 72 5.15 -0.03 15.57
C SER A 72 3.85 0.21 14.79
N LEU A 73 3.93 0.32 13.46
CA LEU A 73 2.77 0.41 12.58
C LEU A 73 1.82 -0.78 12.80
N TYR A 74 2.32 -2.01 12.75
CA TYR A 74 1.50 -3.20 12.93
C TYR A 74 0.81 -3.22 14.30
N GLY A 75 1.54 -2.86 15.36
CA GLY A 75 0.99 -2.76 16.71
C GLY A 75 -0.12 -1.72 16.83
N LYS A 76 0.04 -0.55 16.20
CA LYS A 76 -0.99 0.51 16.20
C LYS A 76 -2.22 0.15 15.38
N ALA A 77 -2.02 -0.58 14.29
CA ALA A 77 -3.09 -1.04 13.41
C ALA A 77 -3.77 -2.34 13.90
N ALA A 78 -3.28 -2.95 14.99
CA ALA A 78 -3.69 -4.28 15.45
C ALA A 78 -3.57 -5.37 14.38
N LEU A 79 -2.51 -5.31 13.57
CA LEU A 79 -2.21 -6.25 12.50
C LEU A 79 -1.00 -7.12 12.87
N GLU A 80 -0.95 -8.35 12.36
CA GLU A 80 0.15 -9.28 12.63
C GLU A 80 1.36 -9.08 11.72
N GLY A 81 1.20 -8.33 10.63
CA GLY A 81 2.31 -8.01 9.75
C GLY A 81 1.90 -7.56 8.35
N ARG A 82 2.88 -7.63 7.45
CA ARG A 82 2.78 -7.09 6.08
C ARG A 82 1.60 -7.64 5.30
N ALA A 83 1.35 -8.96 5.38
CA ALA A 83 0.27 -9.59 4.62
C ALA A 83 -1.11 -9.05 5.03
N GLN A 84 -1.37 -8.91 6.33
CA GLN A 84 -2.61 -8.32 6.83
C GLN A 84 -2.72 -6.83 6.50
N LEU A 85 -1.60 -6.08 6.55
CA LEU A 85 -1.59 -4.68 6.08
C LEU A 85 -2.01 -4.56 4.62
N SER A 86 -1.50 -5.42 3.75
CA SER A 86 -1.92 -5.45 2.34
C SER A 86 -3.37 -5.90 2.18
N ALA A 87 -3.80 -6.93 2.91
CA ALA A 87 -5.17 -7.41 2.87
C ALA A 87 -6.17 -6.31 3.27
N PHE A 88 -5.89 -5.57 4.35
CA PHE A 88 -6.75 -4.49 4.84
C PHE A 88 -7.14 -3.47 3.76
N PHE A 89 -6.22 -3.12 2.86
CA PHE A 89 -6.50 -2.15 1.79
C PHE A 89 -6.94 -2.79 0.46
N LEU A 90 -6.68 -4.07 0.24
CA LEU A 90 -6.91 -4.75 -1.04
C LEU A 90 -8.12 -5.68 -1.04
N GLU A 91 -8.58 -6.16 0.11
CA GLU A 91 -9.72 -7.08 0.23
C GLU A 91 -10.98 -6.48 -0.38
N ASP A 92 -11.29 -5.22 -0.04
CA ASP A 92 -12.45 -4.52 -0.57
C ASP A 92 -12.27 -4.04 -2.02
N LEU A 93 -11.02 -3.94 -2.49
CA LEU A 93 -10.73 -3.60 -3.89
C LEU A 93 -11.17 -4.71 -4.86
N LEU A 94 -11.30 -5.94 -4.35
CA LEU A 94 -11.68 -7.12 -5.12
C LEU A 94 -13.19 -7.40 -5.10
N LEU A 95 -14.01 -6.60 -4.41
CA LEU A 95 -15.47 -6.83 -4.29
C LEU A 95 -16.23 -6.81 -5.63
N GLY A 96 -15.60 -6.33 -6.72
CA GLY A 96 -16.13 -6.40 -8.09
C GLY A 96 -15.45 -7.42 -9.01
N VAL A 97 -14.39 -8.09 -8.54
CA VAL A 97 -13.66 -9.10 -9.30
C VAL A 97 -14.35 -10.44 -9.05
N LYS A 98 -15.02 -10.99 -10.07
CA LYS A 98 -15.46 -12.39 -10.02
C LYS A 98 -14.22 -13.27 -9.93
N THR A 99 -13.93 -13.76 -8.73
CA THR A 99 -12.98 -14.85 -8.56
C THR A 99 -13.69 -16.11 -9.02
N ASP A 100 -13.53 -16.49 -10.28
CA ASP A 100 -13.93 -17.81 -10.80
C ASP A 100 -12.97 -18.90 -10.25
N ALA A 101 -12.72 -18.88 -8.94
CA ALA A 101 -11.88 -19.83 -8.22
C ALA A 101 -12.74 -20.60 -7.21
N ALA A 102 -13.70 -21.34 -7.74
CA ALA A 102 -14.32 -22.49 -7.10
C ALA A 102 -14.89 -23.42 -8.18
N ALA A 103 -14.02 -24.30 -8.69
CA ALA A 103 -14.38 -25.57 -9.31
C ALA A 103 -13.37 -26.62 -8.85
#